data_AF-R7KJW3-F1
#
_entry.id   AF-R7KJW3-F1
#
_cell.length_a   1.000
_cell.length_b   1.000
_cell.length_c   1.000
_cell.angle_alpha   90.00
_cell.angle_beta   90.00
_cell.angle_gamma   90.00
#
_symmetry.space_group_name_H-M   'P 1'
#
loop_
_entity.id
_entity.type
_entity.pdbx_description
1 polymer ?
#
loop_
_entity_poly.entity_id
_entity_poly.type
_entity_poly.pdbx_seq_one_letter_code
_entity_poly.pdbx_strand_id
1 'polypeptide(L)'
;MAFRINESKSNGLQRAIQYLTNIDHNGFTLQEREQGKIYLERLTRWLGPVVESYPIWHPLMTSSRAKKAQPIYPSQECGYHGLDHTVLFAHGFITCPYTDGEDVIESVRALKKTKVAEISATKLDYPLYAVGACPILVECHWKFRLEPDLTIPSKVAVALMLKQALSDWERSEYVQSWENVSYCMLGSPHGQLSSLFINRETGLKMRKAWQAVCAAGVWG
;
A
#
# COMPACT_ATOMS: atom_id res chain seq x y z
N MET A 1 18.03 10.43 3.26
CA MET A 1 17.32 11.70 3.57
C MET A 1 16.45 11.44 4.80
N ALA A 2 16.40 12.34 5.78
CA ALA A 2 15.54 12.14 6.95
C ALA A 2 14.07 12.16 6.53
N PHE A 3 13.27 11.17 6.98
CA PHE A 3 11.85 11.13 6.67
C PHE A 3 11.13 12.37 7.19
N ARG A 4 10.46 13.07 6.27
CA ARG A 4 9.65 14.25 6.54
C ARG A 4 8.29 14.05 5.87
N ILE A 5 7.23 14.03 6.67
CA ILE A 5 5.89 13.62 6.22
C ILE A 5 5.42 14.50 5.05
N ASN A 6 5.42 15.82 5.21
CA ASN A 6 4.90 16.72 4.18
C ASN A 6 5.71 16.66 2.88
N GLU A 7 7.04 16.63 2.98
CA GLU A 7 7.93 16.49 1.83
C GLU A 7 7.71 15.17 1.10
N SER A 8 7.54 14.07 1.84
CA SER A 8 7.26 12.74 1.28
C SER A 8 5.92 12.71 0.55
N LYS A 9 4.87 13.34 1.12
CA LYS A 9 3.55 13.45 0.49
C LYS A 9 3.62 14.24 -0.82
N SER A 10 4.27 15.40 -0.81
CA SER A 10 4.41 16.26 -2.00
C SER A 10 5.25 15.59 -3.09
N ASN A 11 6.41 15.03 -2.73
CA ASN A 11 7.31 14.37 -3.68
C ASN A 11 6.67 13.11 -4.28
N GLY A 12 5.96 12.32 -3.47
CA GLY A 12 5.23 11.14 -3.94
C GLY A 12 4.16 11.52 -4.97
N LEU A 13 3.34 12.52 -4.67
CA LEU A 13 2.31 13.00 -5.59
C LEU A 13 2.91 13.54 -6.90
N GLN A 14 3.97 14.34 -6.81
CA GLN A 14 4.66 14.86 -7.99
C GLN A 14 5.21 13.74 -8.88
N ARG A 15 5.81 12.70 -8.28
CA ARG A 15 6.30 11.52 -9.01
C ARG A 15 5.16 10.76 -9.69
N ALA A 16 4.03 10.57 -9.00
CA ALA A 16 2.86 9.91 -9.58
C ALA A 16 2.30 10.68 -10.78
N ILE A 17 2.18 12.02 -10.67
CA ILE A 17 1.73 12.88 -11.78
C ILE A 17 2.70 12.76 -12.95
N GLN A 18 4.00 12.90 -12.71
CA GLN A 18 5.01 12.79 -13.78
C GLN A 18 4.94 11.44 -14.49
N TYR A 19 4.80 10.35 -13.73
CA TYR A 19 4.74 8.99 -14.26
C TYR A 19 3.45 8.71 -15.05
N LEU A 20 2.29 9.12 -14.53
CA LEU A 20 1.00 8.77 -15.12
C LEU A 20 0.49 9.76 -16.17
N THR A 21 0.98 11.01 -16.19
CA THR A 21 0.42 12.02 -17.11
C THR A 21 1.44 12.64 -18.04
N ASN A 22 2.74 12.59 -17.72
CA ASN A 22 3.72 13.46 -18.38
C ASN A 22 4.84 12.73 -19.11
N ILE A 23 4.64 11.49 -19.52
CA ILE A 23 5.59 10.80 -20.39
C ILE A 23 5.29 11.19 -21.84
N ASP A 24 6.29 11.73 -22.55
CA ASP A 24 6.09 12.42 -23.82
C ASP A 24 5.53 11.55 -24.95
N HIS A 25 5.77 10.24 -24.91
CA HIS A 25 5.28 9.27 -25.89
C HIS A 25 3.88 8.69 -25.55
N ASN A 26 3.22 9.20 -24.51
CA ASN A 26 1.91 8.72 -24.08
C ASN A 26 0.76 9.07 -25.04
N GLY A 27 0.96 10.01 -25.95
CA GLY A 27 -0.05 10.44 -26.91
C GLY A 27 -1.16 11.35 -26.35
N PHE A 28 -1.11 11.72 -25.07
CA PHE A 28 -2.12 12.60 -24.45
C PHE A 28 -1.98 14.06 -24.86
N THR A 29 -3.13 14.69 -25.10
CA THR A 29 -3.29 16.15 -25.23
C THR A 29 -3.01 16.86 -23.91
N LEU A 30 -2.68 18.16 -23.97
CA LEU A 30 -2.46 18.96 -22.75
C LEU A 30 -3.68 18.95 -21.81
N GLN A 31 -4.89 18.91 -22.37
CA GLN A 31 -6.13 18.86 -21.60
C GLN A 31 -6.27 17.54 -20.83
N GLU A 32 -6.00 16.40 -21.49
CA GLU A 32 -6.03 15.08 -20.83
C GLU A 32 -4.97 14.97 -19.74
N ARG A 33 -3.77 15.51 -19.97
CA ARG A 33 -2.70 15.55 -18.95
C ARG A 33 -3.13 16.34 -17.71
N GLU A 34 -3.76 17.50 -17.89
CA GLU A 34 -4.24 18.31 -16.77
C GLU A 34 -5.43 17.65 -16.05
N GLN A 35 -6.34 17.00 -16.78
CA GLN A 35 -7.43 16.22 -16.18
C GLN A 35 -6.90 15.06 -15.32
N GLY A 36 -5.93 14.30 -15.82
CA GLY A 36 -5.28 13.23 -15.08
C GLY A 36 -4.60 13.74 -13.82
N LYS A 37 -3.91 14.88 -13.90
CA LYS A 37 -3.28 15.54 -12.75
C LYS A 37 -4.31 15.93 -11.69
N ILE A 38 -5.38 16.63 -12.07
CA ILE A 38 -6.45 17.04 -11.15
C ILE A 38 -7.09 15.81 -10.50
N TYR A 39 -7.26 14.72 -11.24
CA TYR A 39 -7.80 13.47 -10.73
C TYR A 39 -6.87 12.85 -9.66
N LEU A 40 -5.56 12.76 -9.93
CA LEU A 40 -4.57 12.26 -8.97
C LEU A 40 -4.49 13.11 -7.71
N GLU A 41 -4.53 14.44 -7.82
CA GLU A 41 -4.57 15.35 -6.68
C GLU A 41 -5.82 15.10 -5.81
N ARG A 42 -6.98 14.90 -6.44
CA ARG A 42 -8.23 14.60 -5.73
C ARG A 42 -8.15 13.26 -5.02
N LEU A 43 -7.65 12.21 -5.66
CA LEU A 43 -7.52 10.87 -5.09
C LEU A 43 -6.81 10.85 -3.75
N THR A 44 -5.78 11.69 -3.58
CA THR A 44 -5.03 11.75 -2.31
C THR A 44 -5.88 12.11 -1.10
N ARG A 45 -7.05 12.73 -1.30
CA ARG A 45 -7.96 13.13 -0.22
C ARG A 45 -8.66 11.95 0.45
N TRP A 46 -8.80 10.82 -0.23
CA TRP A 46 -9.46 9.63 0.34
C TRP A 46 -8.60 8.36 0.30
N LEU A 47 -7.75 8.18 -0.71
CA LEU A 47 -6.77 7.08 -0.74
C LEU A 47 -5.54 7.36 0.12
N GLY A 48 -5.37 8.60 0.59
CA GLY A 48 -4.16 9.03 1.27
C GLY A 48 -3.02 9.30 0.29
N PRO A 49 -1.81 9.56 0.80
CA PRO A 49 -0.69 9.98 -0.03
C PRO A 49 -0.11 8.82 -0.87
N VAL A 50 0.65 9.19 -1.90
CA VAL A 50 1.43 8.24 -2.70
C VAL A 50 2.55 7.63 -1.85
N VAL A 51 2.74 6.32 -1.99
CA VAL A 51 3.68 5.50 -1.22
C VAL A 51 4.57 4.70 -2.19
N GLU A 52 5.68 4.17 -1.69
CA GLU A 52 6.61 3.35 -2.49
C GLU A 52 6.41 1.85 -2.23
N SER A 53 6.00 1.48 -1.02
CA SER A 53 5.70 0.11 -0.64
C SER A 53 4.74 0.06 0.54
N TYR A 54 3.98 -1.02 0.63
CA TYR A 54 3.07 -1.27 1.74
C TYR A 54 3.77 -1.94 2.92
N PRO A 55 3.27 -1.73 4.15
CA PRO A 55 3.58 -2.63 5.25
C PRO A 55 3.13 -4.05 4.92
N ILE A 56 3.90 -5.06 5.33
CA ILE A 56 3.59 -6.47 5.04
C ILE A 56 2.25 -6.95 5.65
N TRP A 57 1.76 -6.24 6.66
CA TRP A 57 0.48 -6.54 7.32
C TRP A 57 -0.72 -5.83 6.68
N HIS A 58 -0.49 -4.98 5.67
CA HIS A 58 -1.54 -4.23 5.00
C HIS A 58 -2.47 -5.17 4.23
N PRO A 59 -3.80 -4.96 4.22
CA PRO A 59 -4.75 -5.85 3.53
C PRO A 59 -4.44 -6.05 2.05
N LEU A 60 -3.89 -5.04 1.39
CA LEU A 60 -3.47 -5.14 -0.01
C LEU A 60 -2.32 -6.15 -0.22
N MET A 61 -1.53 -6.47 0.81
CA MET A 61 -0.40 -7.42 0.77
C MET A 61 -0.78 -8.85 1.20
N THR A 62 -2.08 -9.17 1.24
CA THR A 62 -2.52 -10.50 1.69
C THR A 62 -2.02 -11.58 0.72
N SER A 63 -1.02 -12.36 1.12
CA SER A 63 -0.58 -13.53 0.36
C SER A 63 -1.46 -14.74 0.63
N SER A 64 -1.74 -15.52 -0.42
CA SER A 64 -2.47 -16.79 -0.32
C SER A 64 -1.60 -17.96 0.14
N ARG A 65 -0.27 -17.79 0.25
CA ARG A 65 0.68 -18.88 0.53
C ARG A 65 1.70 -18.49 1.59
N ALA A 66 2.02 -19.44 2.47
CA ALA A 66 3.16 -19.35 3.38
C ALA A 66 4.46 -19.33 2.55
N LYS A 67 4.97 -18.14 2.26
CA LYS A 67 6.18 -17.92 1.47
C LYS A 67 7.32 -17.40 2.35
N LYS A 68 8.57 -17.66 1.92
CA LYS A 68 9.79 -17.24 2.62
C LYS A 68 9.94 -15.72 2.77
N ALA A 69 9.36 -14.94 1.86
CA ALA A 69 9.36 -13.48 1.93
C ALA A 69 7.93 -12.96 1.73
N GLN A 70 7.52 -12.03 2.57
CA GLN A 70 6.21 -11.39 2.48
C GLN A 70 6.29 -10.22 1.48
N PRO A 71 5.36 -10.14 0.52
CA PRO A 71 5.38 -9.08 -0.48
C PRO A 71 5.11 -7.72 0.16
N ILE A 72 5.85 -6.70 -0.30
CA ILE A 72 5.64 -5.28 0.06
C ILE A 72 5.11 -4.45 -1.11
N TYR A 73 4.89 -5.09 -2.26
CA TYR A 73 4.38 -4.49 -3.49
C TYR A 73 3.27 -5.39 -4.09
N PRO A 74 2.15 -4.83 -4.58
CA PRO A 74 1.10 -5.63 -5.21
C PRO A 74 1.63 -6.46 -6.38
N SER A 75 1.36 -7.76 -6.35
CA SER A 75 1.83 -8.69 -7.38
C SER A 75 0.95 -9.94 -7.42
N GLN A 76 1.28 -10.86 -8.33
CA GLN A 76 0.69 -12.20 -8.36
C GLN A 76 0.84 -12.96 -7.03
N GLU A 77 1.85 -12.64 -6.22
CA GLU A 77 2.04 -13.25 -4.90
C GLU A 77 0.97 -12.84 -3.88
N CYS A 78 0.36 -11.67 -4.10
CA CYS A 78 -0.78 -11.16 -3.35
C CYS A 78 -2.11 -11.55 -3.99
N GLY A 79 -2.08 -12.26 -5.13
CA GLY A 79 -3.26 -12.67 -5.89
C GLY A 79 -3.72 -11.70 -6.98
N TYR A 80 -2.99 -10.61 -7.25
CA TYR A 80 -3.33 -9.69 -8.34
C TYR A 80 -2.73 -10.16 -9.67
N HIS A 81 -3.54 -10.16 -10.72
CA HIS A 81 -3.12 -10.51 -12.09
C HIS A 81 -3.32 -9.33 -13.02
N GLY A 82 -2.61 -9.31 -14.15
CA GLY A 82 -2.74 -8.25 -15.15
C GLY A 82 -2.26 -6.87 -14.70
N LEU A 83 -1.50 -6.76 -13.60
CA LEU A 83 -0.95 -5.48 -13.16
C LEU A 83 0.15 -5.00 -14.12
N ASP A 84 0.08 -3.72 -14.47
CA ASP A 84 1.10 -3.00 -15.22
C ASP A 84 1.14 -1.52 -14.80
N HIS A 85 2.30 -0.87 -14.96
CA HIS A 85 2.46 0.57 -14.71
C HIS A 85 1.77 1.08 -13.43
N THR A 86 2.15 0.50 -12.30
CA THR A 86 1.41 0.63 -11.05
C THR A 86 1.96 1.75 -10.15
N VAL A 87 1.06 2.59 -9.64
CA VAL A 87 1.33 3.65 -8.66
C VAL A 87 0.56 3.39 -7.37
N LEU A 88 1.25 3.42 -6.24
CA LEU A 88 0.68 3.07 -4.94
C LEU A 88 0.24 4.32 -4.16
N PHE A 89 -0.91 4.22 -3.50
CA PHE A 89 -1.41 5.13 -2.49
C PHE A 89 -1.57 4.39 -1.15
N ALA A 90 -1.64 5.10 -0.04
CA ALA A 90 -1.74 4.49 1.29
C ALA A 90 -2.89 3.48 1.42
N HIS A 91 -4.04 3.75 0.79
CA HIS A 91 -5.25 2.91 0.88
C HIS A 91 -5.74 2.39 -0.47
N GLY A 92 -4.85 2.26 -1.46
CA GLY A 92 -5.21 1.76 -2.79
C GLY A 92 -4.08 1.95 -3.79
N PHE A 93 -4.23 1.48 -5.02
CA PHE A 93 -3.26 1.71 -6.08
C PHE A 93 -3.96 1.85 -7.42
N ILE A 94 -3.27 2.47 -8.37
CA ILE A 94 -3.68 2.53 -9.77
C ILE A 94 -2.73 1.66 -10.57
N THR A 95 -3.28 0.90 -11.51
CA THR A 95 -2.53 0.13 -12.50
C THR A 95 -3.08 0.46 -13.89
N CYS A 96 -2.22 0.49 -14.90
CA CYS A 96 -2.58 0.88 -16.27
C CYS A 96 -2.14 -0.19 -17.28
N PRO A 97 -2.76 -1.38 -17.28
CA PRO A 97 -2.48 -2.42 -18.27
C PRO A 97 -2.85 -2.01 -19.70
N TYR A 98 -2.13 -2.56 -20.67
CA TYR A 98 -2.46 -2.48 -22.10
C TYR A 98 -3.51 -3.53 -22.54
N THR A 99 -4.33 -4.02 -21.61
CA THR A 99 -5.46 -4.94 -21.87
C THR A 99 -6.79 -4.26 -21.54
N ASP A 100 -7.91 -4.97 -21.59
CA ASP A 100 -9.22 -4.44 -21.22
C ASP A 100 -9.40 -4.20 -19.71
N GLY A 101 -8.50 -4.75 -18.90
CA GLY A 101 -8.45 -4.64 -17.45
C GLY A 101 -9.17 -5.75 -16.68
N GLU A 102 -9.82 -6.71 -17.35
CA GLU A 102 -10.67 -7.68 -16.67
C GLU A 102 -9.86 -8.60 -15.73
N ASP A 103 -8.64 -8.98 -16.11
CA ASP A 103 -7.75 -9.78 -15.27
C ASP A 103 -7.50 -9.13 -13.89
N VAL A 104 -7.33 -7.80 -13.85
CA VAL A 104 -7.15 -7.08 -12.59
C VAL A 104 -8.43 -7.13 -11.77
N ILE A 105 -9.57 -6.83 -12.39
CA ILE A 105 -10.87 -6.77 -11.72
C ILE A 105 -11.27 -8.14 -11.16
N GLU A 106 -11.14 -9.20 -11.97
CA GLU A 106 -11.40 -10.58 -11.56
C GLU A 106 -10.45 -11.02 -10.45
N SER A 107 -9.17 -10.67 -10.54
CA SER A 107 -8.21 -10.99 -9.48
C SER A 107 -8.59 -10.34 -8.14
N VAL A 108 -9.10 -9.10 -8.16
CA VAL A 108 -9.60 -8.41 -6.96
C VAL A 108 -10.87 -9.04 -6.43
N ARG A 109 -11.83 -9.42 -7.30
CA ARG A 109 -13.05 -10.15 -6.91
C ARG A 109 -12.73 -11.50 -6.25
N ALA A 110 -11.68 -12.18 -6.71
CA ALA A 110 -11.24 -13.47 -6.19
C ALA A 110 -10.45 -13.38 -4.87
N LEU A 111 -10.05 -12.19 -4.42
CA LEU A 111 -9.30 -12.04 -3.17
C LEU A 111 -10.10 -12.55 -1.96
N LYS A 112 -9.36 -13.13 -1.00
CA LYS A 112 -9.95 -13.62 0.24
C LYS A 112 -10.54 -12.45 1.03
N LYS A 113 -11.86 -12.46 1.21
CA LYS A 113 -12.56 -11.46 2.02
C LYS A 113 -12.02 -11.43 3.45
N THR A 114 -11.77 -10.22 3.96
CA THR A 114 -11.31 -10.01 5.34
C THR A 114 -12.36 -9.29 6.19
N LYS A 115 -12.25 -9.43 7.51
CA LYS A 115 -13.08 -8.67 8.46
C LYS A 115 -12.57 -7.26 8.72
N VAL A 116 -11.40 -6.89 8.20
CA VAL A 116 -10.74 -5.59 8.49
C VAL A 116 -10.87 -4.59 7.35
N ALA A 117 -10.93 -5.06 6.11
CA ALA A 117 -11.09 -4.24 4.93
C ALA A 117 -11.82 -5.00 3.82
N GLU A 118 -12.41 -4.24 2.92
CA GLU A 118 -12.94 -4.67 1.64
C GLU A 118 -12.06 -4.08 0.53
N ILE A 119 -11.71 -4.90 -0.47
CA ILE A 119 -10.91 -4.45 -1.61
C ILE A 119 -11.80 -4.51 -2.83
N SER A 120 -11.84 -3.41 -3.59
CA SER A 120 -12.63 -3.25 -4.80
C SER A 120 -11.74 -2.78 -5.95
N ALA A 121 -12.18 -3.01 -7.18
CA ALA A 121 -11.50 -2.54 -8.38
C ALA A 121 -12.52 -1.89 -9.32
N THR A 122 -12.18 -0.73 -9.86
CA THR A 122 -13.03 0.03 -10.77
C THR A 122 -12.19 0.55 -11.92
N LYS A 123 -12.69 0.38 -13.15
CA LYS A 123 -12.10 0.99 -14.34
C LYS A 123 -12.31 2.50 -14.30
N LEU A 124 -11.28 3.26 -14.63
CA LEU A 124 -11.34 4.72 -14.67
C LEU A 124 -11.69 5.21 -16.06
N ASP A 125 -12.54 6.22 -16.11
CA ASP A 125 -12.90 6.90 -17.37
C ASP A 125 -11.83 7.92 -17.83
N TYR A 126 -10.82 8.14 -17.00
CA TYR A 126 -9.74 9.10 -17.28
C TYR A 126 -8.53 8.39 -17.87
N PRO A 127 -7.95 8.90 -18.97
CA PRO A 127 -6.72 8.36 -19.51
C PRO A 127 -5.57 8.62 -18.54
N LEU A 128 -4.87 7.55 -18.16
CA LEU A 128 -3.66 7.59 -17.35
C LEU A 128 -2.62 6.66 -18.00
N TYR A 129 -1.36 6.97 -17.74
CA TYR A 129 -0.18 6.32 -18.23
C TYR A 129 0.04 6.36 -19.75
N ALA A 130 -0.86 5.93 -20.62
CA ALA A 130 -0.69 6.05 -22.08
C ALA A 130 -2.02 5.89 -22.83
N VAL A 131 -2.11 6.43 -24.06
CA VAL A 131 -3.24 6.13 -24.96
C VAL A 131 -3.29 4.62 -25.21
N GLY A 132 -4.48 4.03 -25.04
CA GLY A 132 -4.70 2.59 -25.16
C GLY A 132 -4.45 1.79 -23.89
N ALA A 133 -3.90 2.40 -22.82
CA ALA A 133 -3.91 1.79 -21.51
C ALA A 133 -5.33 1.84 -20.91
N CYS A 134 -5.63 0.89 -20.03
CA CYS A 134 -6.87 0.80 -19.29
C CYS A 134 -6.60 1.05 -17.80
N PRO A 135 -6.75 2.28 -17.30
CA PRO A 135 -6.45 2.59 -15.91
C PRO A 135 -7.50 1.98 -14.98
N ILE A 136 -7.04 1.28 -13.97
CA ILE A 136 -7.88 0.61 -12.97
C ILE A 136 -7.46 1.10 -11.61
N LEU A 137 -8.42 1.57 -10.84
CA LEU A 137 -8.25 1.91 -9.45
C LEU A 137 -8.62 0.71 -8.58
N VAL A 138 -7.69 0.27 -7.75
CA VAL A 138 -7.91 -0.72 -6.70
C VAL A 138 -7.93 0.00 -5.36
N GLU A 139 -9.03 -0.12 -4.62
CA GLU A 139 -9.25 0.58 -3.35
C GLU A 139 -9.30 -0.39 -2.18
N CYS A 140 -8.72 0.00 -1.05
CA CYS A 140 -8.83 -0.69 0.22
C CYS A 140 -9.76 0.11 1.16
N HIS A 141 -11.01 -0.33 1.26
CA HIS A 141 -12.00 0.25 2.16
C HIS A 141 -11.90 -0.39 3.53
N TRP A 142 -11.33 0.35 4.49
CA TRP A 142 -11.24 -0.08 5.88
C TRP A 142 -12.62 -0.15 6.53
N LYS A 143 -12.91 -1.25 7.26
CA LYS A 143 -14.19 -1.46 7.98
C LYS A 143 -14.26 -0.71 9.31
N PHE A 144 -13.29 0.13 9.60
CA PHE A 144 -13.20 0.97 10.78
C PHE A 144 -12.77 2.37 10.35
N ARG A 145 -13.04 3.34 11.22
CA ARG A 145 -12.69 4.73 10.98
C ARG A 145 -11.18 4.91 11.07
N LEU A 146 -10.57 5.50 10.04
CA LEU A 146 -9.19 5.96 10.08
C LEU A 146 -9.02 7.15 11.03
N GLU A 147 -7.80 7.44 11.42
CA GLU A 147 -7.47 8.66 12.14
C GLU A 147 -7.76 9.91 11.27
N PRO A 148 -7.93 11.11 11.84
CA PRO A 148 -8.24 12.32 11.08
C PRO A 148 -7.23 12.67 9.97
N ASP A 149 -5.99 12.21 10.10
CA ASP A 149 -4.91 12.38 9.11
C ASP A 149 -4.82 11.23 8.09
N LEU A 150 -5.86 10.37 8.05
CA LEU A 150 -5.97 9.13 7.27
C LEU A 150 -4.97 8.03 7.65
N THR A 151 -4.30 8.15 8.80
CA THR A 151 -3.47 7.05 9.30
C THR A 151 -4.31 5.94 9.92
N ILE A 152 -3.75 4.73 9.95
CA ILE A 152 -4.40 3.53 10.44
C ILE A 152 -4.34 3.54 11.98
N PRO A 153 -5.48 3.38 12.68
CA PRO A 153 -5.51 3.41 14.14
C PRO A 153 -4.66 2.32 14.78
N SER A 154 -4.07 2.65 15.92
CA SER A 154 -3.15 1.77 16.64
C SER A 154 -3.70 0.37 16.93
N LYS A 155 -4.97 0.26 17.34
CA LYS A 155 -5.63 -1.04 17.59
C LYS A 155 -5.54 -1.96 16.38
N VAL A 156 -5.69 -1.42 15.17
CA VAL A 156 -5.70 -2.22 13.95
C VAL A 156 -4.29 -2.51 13.48
N ALA A 157 -3.43 -1.50 13.39
CA ALA A 157 -2.06 -1.69 12.94
C ALA A 157 -1.31 -2.71 13.81
N VAL A 158 -1.45 -2.64 15.14
CA VAL A 158 -0.88 -3.61 16.08
C VAL A 158 -1.47 -5.01 15.86
N ALA A 159 -2.79 -5.13 15.75
CA ALA A 159 -3.44 -6.43 15.57
C ALA A 159 -3.03 -7.11 14.25
N LEU A 160 -2.96 -6.35 13.15
CA LEU A 160 -2.54 -6.88 11.85
C LEU A 160 -1.06 -7.23 11.84
N MET A 161 -0.20 -6.38 12.42
CA MET A 161 1.23 -6.66 12.58
C MET A 161 1.45 -7.96 13.35
N LEU A 162 0.80 -8.13 14.51
CA LEU A 162 0.93 -9.35 15.31
C LEU A 162 0.39 -10.58 14.58
N LYS A 163 -0.78 -10.47 13.92
CA LYS A 163 -1.33 -11.54 13.11
C LYS A 163 -0.35 -11.99 12.02
N GLN A 164 0.30 -11.04 11.36
CA GLN A 164 1.30 -11.32 10.33
C GLN A 164 2.56 -11.94 10.93
N ALA A 165 3.09 -11.35 11.99
CA ALA A 165 4.33 -11.81 12.64
C ALA A 165 4.19 -13.22 13.22
N LEU A 166 3.02 -13.52 13.79
CA LEU A 166 2.71 -14.83 14.37
C LEU A 166 2.22 -15.85 13.33
N SER A 167 2.21 -15.54 12.03
CA SER A 167 1.76 -16.50 11.02
C SER A 167 2.76 -17.65 10.81
N ASP A 168 4.06 -17.40 11.00
CA ASP A 168 5.14 -18.37 10.79
C ASP A 168 6.01 -18.56 12.05
N TRP A 169 5.48 -18.28 13.25
CA TRP A 169 6.26 -18.26 14.49
C TRP A 169 6.93 -19.60 14.81
N GLU A 170 6.24 -20.72 14.55
CA GLU A 170 6.76 -22.08 14.78
C GLU A 170 8.03 -22.40 13.97
N ARG A 171 8.26 -21.66 12.88
CA ARG A 171 9.41 -21.84 11.97
C ARG A 171 10.48 -20.78 12.17
N SER A 172 10.27 -19.85 13.09
CA SER A 172 11.20 -18.75 13.33
C SER A 172 12.32 -19.20 14.25
N GLU A 173 13.53 -19.28 13.71
CA GLU A 173 14.73 -19.66 14.47
C GLU A 173 15.46 -18.46 15.10
N TYR A 174 15.04 -17.23 14.76
CA TYR A 174 15.74 -16.02 15.16
C TYR A 174 14.79 -14.88 15.58
N VAL A 175 15.18 -14.17 16.63
CA VAL A 175 14.59 -12.88 17.02
C VAL A 175 15.14 -11.78 16.12
N GLN A 176 14.26 -10.95 15.56
CA GLN A 176 14.67 -9.70 14.91
C GLN A 176 14.29 -8.50 15.78
N SER A 177 15.21 -7.56 15.93
CA SER A 177 14.92 -6.28 16.60
C SER A 177 13.92 -5.44 15.80
N TRP A 178 13.25 -4.50 16.47
CA TRP A 178 12.36 -3.55 15.79
C TRP A 178 13.10 -2.79 14.69
N GLU A 179 14.34 -2.38 14.97
CA GLU A 179 15.18 -1.64 14.05
C GLU A 179 15.39 -2.41 12.74
N ASN A 180 15.56 -3.74 12.84
CA ASN A 180 15.74 -4.62 11.68
C ASN A 180 14.45 -4.86 10.90
N VAL A 181 13.27 -4.87 11.53
CA VAL A 181 11.99 -5.15 10.83
C VAL A 181 11.18 -3.89 10.49
N SER A 182 11.54 -2.73 11.05
CA SER A 182 10.75 -1.50 10.92
C SER A 182 10.46 -1.11 9.47
N TYR A 183 11.39 -1.36 8.55
CA TYR A 183 11.21 -1.01 7.14
C TYR A 183 10.03 -1.75 6.48
N CYS A 184 9.84 -3.05 6.77
CA CYS A 184 8.73 -3.82 6.22
C CYS A 184 7.45 -3.69 7.05
N MET A 185 7.57 -3.32 8.32
CA MET A 185 6.43 -3.09 9.21
C MET A 185 5.81 -1.70 9.06
N LEU A 186 6.56 -0.71 8.55
CA LEU A 186 6.08 0.66 8.38
C LEU A 186 5.69 0.99 6.94
N GLY A 187 6.12 0.17 5.97
CA GLY A 187 6.05 0.50 4.55
C GLY A 187 7.03 1.63 4.19
N SER A 188 7.02 2.09 2.94
CA SER A 188 7.87 3.20 2.49
C SER A 188 7.04 4.33 1.87
N PRO A 189 7.37 5.61 2.13
CA PRO A 189 8.47 6.10 2.99
C PRO A 189 8.13 6.08 4.48
N HIS A 190 9.16 5.93 5.32
CA HIS A 190 9.01 5.86 6.77
C HIS A 190 10.19 6.50 7.52
N GLY A 191 9.91 6.93 8.76
CA GLY A 191 10.91 7.21 9.78
C GLY A 191 11.06 6.02 10.72
N GLN A 192 11.64 6.24 11.90
CA GLN A 192 11.87 5.16 12.87
C GLN A 192 10.59 4.59 13.51
N LEU A 193 9.54 5.42 13.63
CA LEU A 193 8.31 5.11 14.38
C LEU A 193 7.05 5.66 13.69
N SER A 194 7.15 6.13 12.45
CA SER A 194 6.02 6.69 11.73
C SER A 194 6.24 6.51 10.23
N SER A 195 5.15 6.49 9.48
CA SER A 195 5.17 6.45 8.02
C SER A 195 3.98 7.20 7.47
N LEU A 196 3.71 7.05 6.17
CA LEU A 196 2.48 7.55 5.58
C LEU A 196 1.25 6.69 5.91
N PHE A 197 1.43 5.54 6.55
CA PHE A 197 0.37 4.64 6.99
C PHE A 197 -0.02 4.83 8.45
N ILE A 198 0.95 5.17 9.31
CA ILE A 198 0.76 5.26 10.76
C ILE A 198 1.44 6.52 11.34
N ASN A 199 0.79 7.12 12.33
CA ASN A 199 1.38 8.19 13.12
C ASN A 199 2.40 7.67 14.16
N ARG A 200 3.15 8.60 14.77
CA ARG A 200 4.22 8.29 15.73
C ARG A 200 3.73 7.53 16.96
N GLU A 201 2.54 7.87 17.46
CA GLU A 201 1.95 7.20 18.61
C GLU A 201 1.67 5.72 18.30
N THR A 202 1.11 5.45 17.12
CA THR A 202 0.83 4.10 16.64
C THR A 202 2.11 3.31 16.45
N GLY A 203 3.15 3.88 15.83
CA GLY A 203 4.42 3.18 15.67
C GLY A 203 5.12 2.89 17.00
N LEU A 204 5.00 3.76 18.01
CA LEU A 204 5.49 3.45 19.37
C LEU A 204 4.76 2.25 19.98
N LYS A 205 3.42 2.17 19.81
CA LYS A 205 2.63 1.03 20.28
C LYS A 205 2.99 -0.27 19.56
N MET A 206 3.21 -0.21 18.25
CA MET A 206 3.70 -1.35 17.45
C MET A 206 5.07 -1.83 17.92
N ARG A 207 6.03 -0.92 18.11
CA ARG A 207 7.36 -1.27 18.64
C ARG A 207 7.27 -1.95 20.01
N LYS A 208 6.48 -1.40 20.93
CA LYS A 208 6.30 -1.99 22.28
C LYS A 208 5.70 -3.40 22.20
N ALA A 209 4.69 -3.60 21.36
CA ALA A 209 4.08 -4.92 21.16
C ALA A 209 5.09 -5.91 20.58
N TRP A 210 5.85 -5.52 19.55
CA TRP A 210 6.91 -6.34 18.96
C TRP A 210 7.96 -6.76 20.00
N GLN A 211 8.47 -5.79 20.77
CA GLN A 211 9.45 -6.04 21.82
C GLN A 211 8.93 -6.95 22.92
N ALA A 212 7.65 -6.84 23.30
CA ALA A 212 7.04 -7.72 24.28
C ALA A 212 6.96 -9.17 23.78
N VAL A 213 6.61 -9.39 22.51
CA VAL A 213 6.58 -10.73 21.91
C VAL A 213 7.99 -11.33 21.82
N CYS A 214 8.99 -10.53 21.46
CA CYS A 214 10.39 -10.97 21.47
C CYS A 214 10.85 -11.33 22.88
N ALA A 215 10.56 -10.50 23.88
CA ALA A 215 10.95 -10.73 25.27
C ALA A 215 10.27 -11.98 25.89
N ALA A 216 9.13 -12.40 25.34
CA ALA A 216 8.44 -13.61 25.75
C ALA A 216 9.03 -14.90 25.13
N GLY A 217 10.03 -14.81 24.23
CA GLY A 217 10.64 -15.98 23.60
C GLY A 217 9.73 -16.66 22.56
N VAL A 218 8.83 -15.91 21.92
CA VAL A 218 7.90 -16.47 20.91
C VAL A 218 8.63 -16.87 19.62
N TRP A 219 9.71 -16.16 19.29
CA TRP A 219 10.61 -16.50 18.20
C TRP A 219 11.97 -16.71 18.84
N GLY A 220 12.57 -17.90 18.74
CA GLY A 220 13.91 -18.20 19.29
C GLY A 220 14.07 -17.90 20.77
#